data_AF-A0A317JP14-F1
#
_entry.id   AF-A0A317JP14-F1
#
_cell.length_a   1.000
_cell.length_b   1.000
_cell.length_c   1.000
_cell.angle_alpha   90.00
_cell.angle_beta   90.00
_cell.angle_gamma   90.00
#
_symmetry.space_group_name_H-M   'P 1'
#
loop_
_entity.id
_entity.type
_entity.pdbx_description
1 polymer ?
#
loop_
_entity_poly.entity_id
_entity_poly.type
_entity_poly.pdbx_seq_one_letter_code
_entity_poly.pdbx_strand_id
1 'polypeptide(L)'
;MQRKVNGPVVLVVLDGWGLREEKEHNGVALANTPCYDKLLQTYPFTQLEASGEAVGLPVGQMGNSEVGHTTIGAGCVLYQDLVR
;
A
#
# COMPACT_ATOMS: atom_id res chain seq x y z
N MET A 1 -19.59 -3.41 14.84
CA MET A 1 -19.19 -2.82 16.14
C MET A 1 -17.84 -2.12 15.92
N GLN A 2 -17.81 -0.78 15.85
CA GLN A 2 -16.54 -0.06 15.65
C GLN A 2 -15.76 -0.06 16.96
N ARG A 3 -14.59 -0.69 16.97
CA ARG A 3 -13.69 -0.71 18.12
C ARG A 3 -13.03 0.66 18.24
N LYS A 4 -13.35 1.40 19.31
CA LYS A 4 -12.79 2.73 19.56
C LYS A 4 -11.29 2.59 19.86
N VAL A 5 -10.45 3.20 19.02
CA VAL A 5 -9.01 3.28 19.28
C VAL A 5 -8.78 4.42 20.27
N ASN A 6 -8.13 4.14 21.40
CA ASN A 6 -7.76 5.15 22.39
C ASN A 6 -6.33 5.60 22.12
N GLY A 7 -6.11 6.91 21.99
CA GLY A 7 -4.80 7.51 21.73
C GLY A 7 -4.60 7.91 20.26
N PRO A 8 -3.44 8.53 19.95
CA PRO A 8 -3.13 8.97 18.60
C PRO A 8 -2.99 7.77 17.64
N VAL A 9 -3.45 7.96 16.41
CA VAL A 9 -3.26 7.01 15.30
C VAL A 9 -2.25 7.60 14.33
N VAL A 10 -1.29 6.79 13.90
CA VAL A 10 -0.27 7.17 12.92
C VAL A 10 -0.41 6.27 11.71
N LEU A 11 -0.58 6.87 10.53
CA LEU A 11 -0.46 6.21 9.24
C LEU A 11 0.94 6.50 8.68
N VAL A 12 1.70 5.45 8.37
CA VAL A 12 3.01 5.54 7.73
C VAL A 12 2.91 4.97 6.33
N VAL A 13 3.27 5.78 5.32
CA VAL A 13 3.31 5.36 3.92
C VAL A 13 4.77 5.18 3.52
N LEU A 14 5.16 3.93 3.21
CA LEU A 14 6.46 3.61 2.63
C LEU A 14 6.32 3.72 1.10
N ASP A 15 6.66 4.88 0.53
CA ASP A 15 6.48 5.12 -0.91
C ASP A 15 7.33 4.16 -1.75
N GLY A 16 6.73 3.52 -2.76
CA GLY A 16 7.38 2.49 -3.57
C GLY A 16 7.67 1.14 -2.89
N TRP A 17 7.05 0.85 -1.74
CA TRP A 17 7.27 -0.40 -0.99
C TRP A 17 6.22 -1.47 -1.33
N GLY A 18 6.57 -2.39 -2.24
CA GLY A 18 5.70 -3.49 -2.68
C GLY A 18 6.02 -4.85 -2.04
N LEU A 19 5.10 -5.80 -2.23
CA LEU A 19 5.30 -7.21 -1.88
C LEU A 19 5.48 -8.02 -3.15
N ARG A 20 6.60 -8.75 -3.22
CA ARG A 20 6.94 -9.65 -4.32
C ARG A 20 7.70 -10.84 -3.76
N GLU A 21 7.29 -12.06 -4.11
CA GLU A 21 7.85 -13.30 -3.57
C GLU A 21 9.29 -13.55 -4.05
N GLU A 22 9.59 -13.24 -5.31
CA GLU A 22 10.93 -13.46 -5.84
C GLU A 22 11.94 -12.47 -5.26
N LYS A 23 13.10 -12.99 -4.86
CA LYS A 23 14.19 -12.20 -4.28
C LYS A 23 15.13 -11.57 -5.31
N GLU A 24 15.12 -12.09 -6.54
CA GLU A 24 15.99 -11.59 -7.60
C GLU A 24 15.63 -10.14 -7.94
N HIS A 25 16.62 -9.25 -7.85
CA HIS A 25 16.46 -7.81 -8.03
C HIS A 25 15.37 -7.16 -7.14
N ASN A 26 15.10 -7.74 -5.97
CA ASN A 26 14.09 -7.25 -5.04
C ASN A 26 14.73 -6.47 -3.88
N GLY A 27 14.75 -5.14 -3.98
CA GLY A 27 15.36 -4.28 -2.96
C GLY A 27 14.76 -4.43 -1.57
N VAL A 28 13.44 -4.67 -1.47
CA VAL A 28 12.75 -4.88 -0.19
C VAL A 28 13.18 -6.20 0.45
N ALA A 29 13.15 -7.31 -0.31
CA ALA A 29 13.49 -8.63 0.22
C ALA A 29 14.99 -8.83 0.49
N LEU A 30 15.85 -8.03 -0.12
CA LEU A 30 17.31 -8.06 0.07
C LEU A 30 17.81 -7.09 1.15
N ALA A 31 16.98 -6.13 1.57
CA ALA A 31 17.34 -5.16 2.60
C ALA A 31 17.33 -5.78 4.01
N ASN A 32 18.10 -5.17 4.93
CA ASN A 32 18.03 -5.48 6.34
C ASN A 32 16.93 -4.62 7.00
N THR A 33 15.75 -5.20 7.25
CA THR A 33 14.52 -4.48 7.62
C THR A 33 13.95 -4.87 8.99
N PRO A 34 14.76 -4.88 10.07
CA PRO A 34 14.38 -5.52 11.34
C PRO A 34 13.14 -4.91 12.00
N CYS A 35 12.87 -3.61 11.79
CA CYS A 35 11.66 -2.97 12.29
C CYS A 35 10.41 -3.45 11.53
N TYR A 36 10.45 -3.41 10.20
CA TYR A 36 9.35 -3.87 9.35
C TYR A 36 9.08 -5.36 9.55
N ASP A 37 10.12 -6.19 9.57
CA ASP A 37 10.00 -7.64 9.76
C ASP A 37 9.34 -7.98 11.10
N LYS A 38 9.76 -7.30 12.18
CA LYS A 38 9.16 -7.46 13.51
C LYS A 38 7.68 -7.07 13.50
N LEU A 39 7.31 -5.98 12.83
CA LEU A 39 5.91 -5.55 12.73
C LEU A 39 5.04 -6.60 12.03
N LEU A 40 5.50 -7.13 10.89
CA LEU A 40 4.80 -8.17 10.14
C LEU A 40 4.62 -9.47 10.93
N GLN A 41 5.62 -9.86 11.73
CA GLN A 41 5.57 -11.10 12.52
C GLN A 41 4.72 -10.97 13.80
N THR A 42 4.64 -9.76 14.38
CA THR A 42 4.05 -9.56 15.71
C THR A 42 2.59 -9.13 15.65
N TYR A 43 2.17 -8.40 14.62
CA TYR A 43 0.84 -7.79 14.54
C TYR A 43 0.05 -8.31 13.34
N PRO A 44 -1.29 -8.21 13.35
CA PRO A 44 -2.12 -8.57 12.19
C PRO A 44 -1.69 -7.80 10.95
N PHE A 45 -1.53 -8.52 9.84
CA PHE A 45 -1.11 -8.00 8.56
C PHE A 45 -2.01 -8.53 7.45
N THR A 46 -2.20 -7.71 6.42
CA THR A 46 -2.90 -8.09 5.19
C THR A 46 -2.26 -7.39 4.00
N GLN A 47 -2.61 -7.82 2.79
CA GLN A 47 -2.12 -7.27 1.53
C GLN A 47 -3.28 -6.61 0.80
N LEU A 48 -3.01 -5.50 0.11
CA LEU A 48 -4.00 -4.74 -0.65
C LEU A 48 -3.48 -4.50 -2.07
N GLU A 49 -4.40 -4.47 -3.03
CA GLU A 49 -4.12 -4.06 -4.39
C GLU A 49 -3.91 -2.54 -4.45
N ALA A 50 -2.82 -2.10 -5.09
CA ALA A 50 -2.41 -0.69 -5.16
C ALA A 50 -2.22 -0.19 -6.60
N SER A 51 -2.78 -0.92 -7.58
CA SER A 51 -2.64 -0.64 -9.01
C SER A 51 -3.90 -1.04 -9.79
N GLY A 52 -4.00 -0.62 -11.04
CA GLY A 52 -5.14 -0.92 -11.89
C GLY A 52 -6.48 -0.47 -11.30
N GLU A 53 -7.52 -1.26 -11.53
CA GLU A 53 -8.90 -0.89 -11.18
C GLU A 53 -9.11 -0.72 -9.67
N ALA A 54 -8.29 -1.37 -8.84
CA ALA A 54 -8.36 -1.27 -7.38
C ALA A 54 -8.10 0.15 -6.86
N VAL A 55 -7.44 0.98 -7.65
CA VAL A 55 -7.16 2.39 -7.34
C VAL A 55 -7.70 3.33 -8.42
N GLY A 56 -8.61 2.86 -9.28
CA GLY A 56 -9.27 3.67 -10.30
C GLY A 56 -8.45 3.93 -11.55
N LEU A 57 -7.42 3.12 -11.81
CA LEU A 57 -6.63 3.10 -13.04
C LEU A 57 -7.16 2.04 -14.02
N PRO A 58 -6.87 2.16 -15.33
CA PRO A 58 -7.03 1.07 -16.30
C PRO A 58 -6.37 -0.24 -15.86
N VAL A 59 -6.95 -1.37 -16.29
CA VAL A 59 -6.41 -2.72 -16.03
C VAL A 59 -4.93 -2.82 -16.43
N GLY A 60 -4.11 -3.39 -15.54
CA GLY A 60 -2.69 -3.60 -15.77
C GLY A 60 -1.81 -2.36 -15.62
N GLN A 61 -2.39 -1.19 -15.38
CA GLN A 61 -1.61 0.03 -15.15
C GLN A 61 -1.01 0.04 -13.75
N MET A 62 0.30 0.26 -13.68
CA MET A 62 1.03 0.42 -12.42
C MET A 62 0.48 1.59 -11.61
N GLY A 63 0.40 1.41 -10.29
CA GLY A 63 0.07 2.48 -9.35
C GLY A 63 1.15 3.56 -9.29
N ASN A 64 0.79 4.71 -8.73
CA ASN A 64 1.71 5.81 -8.49
C ASN A 64 1.33 6.56 -7.20
N SER A 65 2.22 7.46 -6.76
CA SER A 65 2.04 8.18 -5.51
C SER A 65 0.76 9.03 -5.49
N GLU A 66 0.42 9.72 -6.58
CA GLU A 66 -0.75 10.61 -6.63
C GLU A 66 -2.05 9.81 -6.44
N VAL A 67 -2.25 8.76 -7.23
CA VAL A 67 -3.45 7.93 -7.17
C VAL A 67 -3.52 7.15 -5.87
N GLY A 68 -2.38 6.65 -5.38
CA GLY A 68 -2.30 5.94 -4.09
C GLY A 68 -2.69 6.82 -2.91
N HIS A 69 -2.10 8.01 -2.77
CA HIS A 69 -2.43 8.93 -1.67
C HIS A 69 -3.87 9.41 -1.76
N THR A 70 -4.38 9.67 -2.96
CA THR A 70 -5.77 10.10 -3.15
C THR A 70 -6.75 9.01 -2.74
N THR A 71 -6.51 7.76 -3.15
CA THR A 71 -7.38 6.61 -2.79
C THR A 71 -7.38 6.36 -1.28
N ILE A 72 -6.20 6.41 -0.64
CA ILE A 72 -6.08 6.25 0.82
C ILE A 72 -6.80 7.37 1.56
N GLY A 73 -6.61 8.62 1.14
CA GLY A 73 -7.22 9.79 1.77
C GLY A 73 -8.74 9.86 1.57
N ALA A 74 -9.23 9.41 0.41
CA ALA A 74 -10.65 9.41 0.09
C ALA A 74 -11.41 8.23 0.73
N GLY A 75 -10.72 7.13 1.04
CA GLY A 75 -11.35 5.92 1.57
C GLY A 75 -12.27 5.21 0.57
N CYS A 76 -12.15 5.53 -0.73
CA CYS A 76 -12.88 4.90 -1.81
C CYS A 76 -12.09 4.98 -3.13
N VAL A 77 -12.46 4.14 -4.10
CA VAL A 77 -11.86 4.14 -5.44
C VAL A 77 -12.34 5.37 -6.20
N LEU A 78 -11.38 6.18 -6.67
CA LEU A 78 -11.64 7.35 -7.50
C LEU A 78 -11.17 7.06 -8.92
N TYR A 79 -12.12 6.87 -9.84
CA TYR A 79 -11.80 6.67 -11.25
C TYR A 79 -11.13 7.92 -11.81
N GLN A 80 -9.88 7.75 -12.20
CA GLN A 80 -9.11 8.81 -12.83
C GLN A 80 -9.52 8.90 -14.30
N ASP A 81 -9.74 10.13 -14.76
CA ASP A 81 -9.84 10.42 -16.19
C ASP A 81 -8.44 10.32 -16.82
N LEU A 82 -7.90 9.10 -16.90
CA LEU A 82 -6.75 8.77 -17.74
C LEU A 82 -7.21 8.69 -19.19
N VAL A 83 -7.77 9.79 -19.68
CA VAL A 83 -8.05 9.98 -21.10
C VAL A 83 -7.58 11.37 -21.49
N ARG A 84 -6.31 11.44 -21.89
CA ARG A 84 -5.88 12.19 -23.06
C ARG A 84 -4.59 11.63 -23.63
#